data_AF-A0A2Z7BWA3-F1
#
_entry.id   AF-A0A2Z7BWA3-F1
#
_cell.length_a   1.000
_cell.length_b   1.000
_cell.length_c   1.000
_cell.angle_alpha   90.00
_cell.angle_beta   90.00
_cell.angle_gamma   90.00
#
_symmetry.space_group_name_H-M   'P 1'
#
loop_
_entity.id
_entity.type
_entity.pdbx_description
1 polymer ?
#
loop_
_entity_poly.entity_id
_entity_poly.type
_entity_poly.pdbx_seq_one_letter_code
_entity_poly.pdbx_strand_id
1 'polypeptide(L)' 'MSKTKIPGYIPNWPLAAPRHPSSYWEEFSMDFITGLPKSKGYDIIMIVVDRLYK' A
#
# COMPACT_ATOMS: atom_id res chain seq x y z
N MET A 1 -4.50 44.13 16.37
CA MET A 1 -4.97 42.73 16.39
C MET A 1 -4.38 42.01 15.19
N SER A 2 -3.28 41.28 15.36
CA SER A 2 -2.65 40.51 14.28
C SER A 2 -2.50 39.05 14.73
N LYS A 3 -3.29 38.16 14.12
CA LYS A 3 -3.10 36.72 14.26
C LYS A 3 -2.01 36.27 13.31
N THR A 4 -0.96 35.60 13.80
CA THR A 4 -0.11 34.75 12.95
C THR A 4 0.62 33.71 13.80
N LYS A 5 0.00 32.53 13.91
CA LYS A 5 0.40 31.26 13.27
C LYS A 5 1.36 30.45 14.15
N ILE A 6 0.76 29.53 14.91
CA ILE A 6 1.44 28.55 15.77
C ILE A 6 2.25 27.60 14.88
N PRO A 7 3.57 27.44 15.08
CA PRO A 7 4.36 26.50 14.31
C PRO A 7 4.08 25.09 14.84
N GLY A 8 3.25 24.33 14.13
CA GLY A 8 3.01 22.92 14.47
C GLY A 8 1.58 22.42 14.31
N TYR A 9 0.63 23.26 13.89
CA TYR A 9 -0.72 22.75 13.59
C TYR A 9 -0.77 22.19 12.15
N ILE A 10 -0.71 20.87 12.03
CA ILE A 10 -1.06 20.12 10.81
C ILE A 10 -2.49 19.60 10.98
N PRO A 11 -3.50 20.27 10.38
CA PRO A 11 -4.87 19.78 10.45
C PRO A 11 -4.99 18.53 9.58
N ASN A 12 -5.14 17.37 10.24
CA ASN A 12 -5.77 16.15 9.70
C ASN A 12 -5.50 15.90 8.20
N TRP A 13 -4.21 15.94 7.84
CA TRP A 13 -3.76 15.68 6.47
C TRP A 13 -4.28 14.31 6.03
N PRO A 14 -5.08 14.22 4.96
CA PRO A 14 -5.50 12.91 4.48
C PRO A 14 -4.23 12.24 3.97
N LEU A 15 -3.84 11.15 4.65
CA LEU A 15 -2.92 10.10 4.19
C LEU A 15 -2.03 10.54 3.03
N ALA A 16 -0.79 10.97 3.32
CA ALA A 16 0.19 11.36 2.30
C ALA A 16 0.07 10.44 1.08
N ALA A 17 -0.28 11.01 -0.08
CA ALA A 17 -0.49 10.23 -1.29
C ALA A 17 0.77 9.38 -1.53
N PRO A 18 0.64 8.05 -1.68
CA PRO A 18 1.80 7.20 -1.88
C PRO A 18 2.53 7.67 -3.14
N ARG A 19 3.86 7.79 -3.02
CA ARG A 19 4.71 8.12 -4.18
C ARG A 19 4.50 7.03 -5.23
N HIS A 20 4.23 7.43 -6.47
CA HIS A 20 4.16 6.48 -7.56
C HIS A 20 5.54 5.82 -7.76
N PRO A 21 5.62 4.48 -7.87
CA PRO A 21 6.88 3.82 -8.16
C PRO A 21 7.42 4.28 -9.52
N SER A 22 8.73 4.47 -9.60
CA SER A 22 9.46 4.92 -10.80
C SER A 22 9.96 3.74 -11.65
N SER A 23 10.11 2.56 -11.04
CA SER A 23 10.59 1.34 -11.68
C SER A 23 9.69 0.15 -11.36
N TYR A 24 9.67 -0.86 -12.24
CA TYR A 24 8.94 -2.11 -11.99
C TYR A 24 9.42 -2.76 -10.69
N TRP A 25 8.49 -3.37 -9.94
CA TRP A 25 8.76 -4.03 -8.67
C TRP A 25 9.34 -3.16 -7.55
N GLU A 26 9.38 -1.82 -7.72
CA GLU A 26 9.80 -0.90 -6.66
C GLU A 26 8.83 -0.93 -5.48
N GLU A 27 7.54 -1.11 -5.77
CA GLU A 27 6.50 -1.26 -4.78
C GLU A 27 5.49 -2.32 -5.22
N PHE A 28 5.41 -3.43 -4.49
CA PHE A 28 4.45 -4.49 -4.75
C PHE A 28 3.75 -4.90 -3.45
N SER A 29 2.57 -5.46 -3.58
CA SER A 29 1.82 -6.04 -2.48
C SER A 29 1.84 -7.57 -2.59
N MET A 30 2.00 -8.25 -1.46
CA MET A 30 1.91 -9.70 -1.36
C MET A 30 0.78 -10.08 -0.41
N ASP A 31 0.00 -11.08 -0.79
CA ASP A 31 -1.06 -11.64 0.06
C ASP A 31 -1.18 -13.16 -0.14
N PHE A 32 -1.80 -13.83 0.83
CA PHE A 32 -2.04 -15.27 0.80
C PHE A 32 -3.52 -15.57 0.98
N ILE A 33 -4.11 -16.23 -0.02
CA ILE A 33 -5.42 -16.85 0.14
C ILE A 33 -5.19 -18.23 0.74
N THR A 34 -5.73 -18.45 1.94
CA THR A 34 -5.61 -19.70 2.69
C THR A 34 -6.98 -20.39 2.84
N GLY A 35 -6.99 -21.63 3.32
CA GLY A 35 -8.23 -22.36 3.60
C GLY A 35 -8.92 -22.95 2.36
N LEU A 36 -8.20 -23.07 1.25
CA LEU A 36 -8.72 -23.69 0.03
C LEU A 36 -8.70 -25.23 0.16
N PRO A 37 -9.65 -25.93 -0.50
CA PRO A 37 -9.57 -27.37 -0.63
C PRO A 37 -8.22 -27.78 -1.23
N LYS A 38 -7.59 -28.81 -0.62
CA LYS A 38 -6.25 -29.24 -1.05
C LYS A 38 -6.26 -29.68 -2.50
N SER A 39 -5.40 -29.08 -3.31
CA SER A 39 -5.11 -29.48 -4.68
C SER A 39 -3.63 -29.85 -4.79
N LYS A 40 -3.35 -31.11 -5.11
CA LYS A 40 -1.97 -31.67 -5.17
C LYS A 40 -1.16 -31.43 -3.89
N GLY A 41 -1.83 -31.39 -2.73
CA GLY A 41 -1.20 -31.15 -1.42
C GLY A 41 -1.13 -29.68 -0.99
N TYR A 42 -1.45 -28.73 -1.86
CA TYR A 42 -1.42 -27.29 -1.57
C TYR A 42 -2.84 -26.76 -1.26
N ASP A 43 -2.94 -25.88 -0.27
CA ASP A 43 -4.16 -25.22 0.21
C ASP A 43 -4.05 -23.68 0.23
N ILE A 44 -2.95 -23.15 -0.32
CA ILE A 44 -2.61 -21.73 -0.27
C ILE A 44 -2.28 -21.23 -1.68
N ILE A 45 -2.77 -20.03 -2.01
CA ILE A 45 -2.37 -19.27 -3.19
C ILE A 45 -1.64 -18.01 -2.72
N MET A 46 -0.42 -17.81 -3.22
CA MET A 46 0.33 -16.57 -3.03
C MET A 46 0.02 -15.62 -4.18
N ILE A 47 -0.39 -14.40 -3.84
CA ILE A 47 -0.69 -13.34 -4.79
C ILE A 47 0.42 -12.30 -4.68
N VAL A 48 0.97 -11.89 -5.83
CA VAL A 48 1.93 -10.80 -5.93
C VAL A 48 1.38 -9.80 -6.94
N VAL A 49 1.21 -8.54 -6.51
CA VAL A 49 0.67 -7.45 -7.35
C VAL A 49 1.69 -6.32 -7.39
N ASP A 50 2.19 -5.99 -8.58
CA ASP A 50 3.00 -4.79 -8.80
C ASP A 50 2.08 -3.56 -8.88
N ARG A 51 2.45 -2.48 -8.17
CA ARG A 51 1.71 -1.22 -8.22
C ARG A 51 2.02 -0.40 -9.47
N LEU A 52 3.12 -0.68 -10.16
CA LEU A 52 3.42 -0.08 -11.45
C LEU A 52 2.70 -0.84 -12.56
N TYR A 53 1.44 -0.48 -12.82
CA TYR A 53 0.74 -0.90 -14.03
C TYR A 53 0.85 0.19 -15.08
N LYS A 54 1.44 -0.12 -16.23
CA LYS A 54 1.36 0.72 -17.44
C LYS A 54 1.20 -0.15 -18.67
#